data_AF-A0A2S9D3E2-F1
#
_entry.id   AF-A0A2S9D3E2-F1
#
_cell.length_a   1.000
_cell.length_b   1.000
_cell.length_c   1.000
_cell.angle_alpha   90.00
_cell.angle_beta   90.00
_cell.angle_gamma   90.00
#
_symmetry.space_group_name_H-M   'P 1'
#
loop_
_entity.id
_entity.type
_entity.pdbx_description
1 polymer ?
#
loop_
_entity_poly.entity_id
_entity_poly.type
_entity_poly.pdbx_seq_one_letter_code
_entity_poly.pdbx_strand_id
1 'polypeptide(L)'
;IAFARAAVGTRYTKIGAAKSVLAGFVAGRRQFCSRLVAQAYHRAGANLVPDADFCHPGELLNSAALFEVPNVLRDLNAEEEAGWRENVDHVQVMRDSTNALLREARMLSSEIESLNDIDAYLVDHQEADDHLVKALRASRYLELWKDEFERNAWQYHVAFMEGYKSSAEHKQRYCEELLASEKLGQNRFVLNHAGYVTVNALHPRQYFALKIKLYELLTQLHDRRIRAATTWLERKGLLKPEPRPLLRPHTPEWFASLREWDPKQAAMTEAAIRVAGSLDVCTVCADEPVCDYVLLSVPPAGPGTCRLCDDCFHIRSIDEPMRTF
;
A
#
# COMPACT_ATOMS: atom_id res chain seq x y z
N ILE A 1 5.65 8.29 8.46
CA ILE A 1 4.24 7.89 8.20
C ILE A 1 3.95 6.40 8.44
N ALA A 2 4.90 5.48 8.28
CA ALA A 2 4.68 4.04 8.41
C ALA A 2 4.06 3.62 9.75
N PHE A 3 4.58 4.13 10.87
CA PHE A 3 4.06 3.83 12.21
C PHE A 3 2.57 4.19 12.37
N ALA A 4 2.18 5.42 12.01
CA ALA A 4 0.80 5.89 12.14
C ALA A 4 -0.19 5.02 11.36
N ARG A 5 0.21 4.55 10.16
CA ARG A 5 -0.59 3.63 9.35
C ARG A 5 -0.72 2.25 10.00
N ALA A 6 0.37 1.72 10.55
CA ALA A 6 0.36 0.44 11.27
C ALA A 6 -0.50 0.48 12.54
N ALA A 7 -0.65 1.64 13.17
CA ALA A 7 -1.45 1.82 14.37
C ALA A 7 -2.97 1.97 14.11
N VAL A 8 -3.41 2.04 12.85
CA VAL A 8 -4.84 2.18 12.50
C VAL A 8 -5.66 1.03 13.10
N GLY A 9 -6.75 1.39 13.79
CA GLY A 9 -7.66 0.45 14.44
C GLY A 9 -7.29 0.08 15.89
N THR A 10 -6.10 0.45 16.37
CA THR A 10 -5.67 0.26 17.77
C THR A 10 -6.66 0.91 18.73
N ARG A 11 -7.08 0.18 19.79
CA ARG A 11 -8.07 0.70 20.74
C ARG A 11 -7.54 1.90 21.52
N TYR A 12 -8.43 2.84 21.77
CA TYR A 12 -8.15 3.98 22.64
C TYR A 12 -8.13 3.56 24.12
N THR A 13 -7.23 4.14 24.92
CA THR A 13 -7.19 3.96 26.38
C THR A 13 -7.38 5.28 27.12
N LYS A 14 -8.56 5.47 27.73
CA LYS A 14 -8.86 6.64 28.57
C LYS A 14 -8.01 6.67 29.84
N ILE A 15 -7.78 5.49 30.45
CA ILE A 15 -6.94 5.36 31.65
C ILE A 15 -5.50 5.71 31.30
N GLY A 16 -5.00 5.26 30.14
CA GLY A 16 -3.66 5.64 29.67
C GLY A 16 -3.53 7.14 29.42
N ALA A 17 -4.55 7.75 28.79
CA ALA A 17 -4.59 9.20 28.59
C ALA A 17 -4.57 9.98 29.91
N ALA A 18 -5.36 9.56 30.90
CA ALA A 18 -5.37 10.20 32.23
C ALA A 18 -4.04 10.04 32.98
N LYS A 19 -3.37 8.90 32.81
CA LYS A 19 -2.06 8.61 33.42
C LYS A 19 -0.88 9.18 32.63
N SER A 20 -1.10 9.82 31.49
CA SER A 20 -0.01 10.34 30.64
C SER A 20 0.86 11.40 31.34
N VAL A 21 0.32 12.06 32.37
CA VAL A 21 1.05 13.02 33.22
C VAL A 21 1.95 12.36 34.27
N LEU A 22 1.88 11.04 34.43
CA LEU A 22 2.66 10.28 35.40
C LEU A 22 3.76 9.50 34.67
N ALA A 23 5.02 9.86 34.91
CA ALA A 23 6.18 9.15 34.38
C ALA A 23 6.37 7.77 35.05
N GLY A 24 7.03 6.85 34.36
CA GLY A 24 7.56 5.60 34.94
C GLY A 24 6.63 4.39 34.91
N PHE A 25 5.54 4.42 34.15
CA PHE A 25 4.69 3.23 33.91
C PHE A 25 5.15 2.43 32.69
N VAL A 26 4.79 1.14 32.63
CA VAL A 26 4.99 0.34 31.42
C VAL A 26 3.91 0.71 30.40
N ALA A 27 4.33 1.09 29.20
CA ALA A 27 3.42 1.44 28.13
C ALA A 27 2.66 0.20 27.63
N GLY A 28 1.33 0.23 27.75
CA GLY A 28 0.48 -0.76 27.09
C GLY A 28 0.39 -0.52 25.57
N ARG A 29 -0.08 -1.54 24.83
CA ARG A 29 -0.22 -1.51 23.36
C ARG A 29 -1.32 -0.59 22.83
N ARG A 30 -2.26 -0.20 23.69
CA ARG A 30 -3.37 0.72 23.34
C ARG A 30 -2.88 2.16 23.20
N GLN A 31 -3.62 2.95 22.43
CA GLN A 31 -3.23 4.30 22.05
C GLN A 31 -4.07 5.39 22.75
N PHE A 32 -3.51 6.59 22.81
CA PHE A 32 -4.27 7.82 23.05
C PHE A 32 -3.70 8.92 22.17
N CYS A 33 -4.41 10.06 22.07
CA CYS A 33 -4.16 11.07 21.05
C CYS A 33 -2.71 11.56 21.00
N SER A 34 -2.16 12.02 22.12
CA SER A 34 -0.80 12.55 22.20
C SER A 34 0.27 11.48 22.01
N ARG A 35 0.12 10.28 22.60
CA ARG A 35 1.04 9.14 22.38
C ARG A 35 1.16 8.77 20.91
N LEU A 36 0.04 8.64 20.20
CA LEU A 36 0.06 8.26 18.79
C LEU A 36 0.89 9.26 17.97
N VAL A 37 0.69 10.56 18.22
CA VAL A 37 1.44 11.64 17.55
C VAL A 37 2.92 11.57 17.94
N ALA A 38 3.24 11.53 19.22
CA ALA A 38 4.63 11.51 19.69
C ALA A 38 5.40 10.29 19.17
N GLN A 39 4.83 9.09 19.26
CA GLN A 39 5.43 7.87 18.71
C GLN A 39 5.60 7.95 17.19
N ALA A 40 4.63 8.52 16.47
CA ALA A 40 4.73 8.65 15.01
C ALA A 40 5.89 9.54 14.58
N TYR A 41 6.10 10.68 15.26
CA TYR A 41 7.23 11.57 15.00
C TYR A 41 8.56 10.97 15.50
N HIS A 42 8.58 10.38 16.69
CA HIS A 42 9.77 9.71 17.24
C HIS A 42 10.29 8.63 16.29
N ARG A 43 9.39 7.79 15.76
CA ARG A 43 9.71 6.75 14.76
C ARG A 43 10.16 7.31 13.41
N ALA A 44 9.89 8.59 13.14
CA ALA A 44 10.41 9.30 11.98
C ALA A 44 11.71 10.07 12.27
N GLY A 45 12.30 9.89 13.45
CA GLY A 45 13.54 10.55 13.86
C GLY A 45 13.36 11.95 14.47
N ALA A 46 12.11 12.38 14.71
CA ALA A 46 11.79 13.67 15.28
C ALA A 46 11.25 13.51 16.72
N ASN A 47 12.03 13.93 17.71
CA ASN A 47 11.63 13.88 19.11
C ASN A 47 10.87 15.16 19.48
N LEU A 48 9.53 15.10 19.49
CA LEU A 48 8.70 16.24 19.89
C LEU A 48 8.64 16.41 21.42
N VAL A 49 8.80 15.32 22.16
CA VAL A 49 8.75 15.25 23.62
C VAL A 49 9.83 14.29 24.11
N PRO A 50 10.27 14.36 25.39
CA PRO A 50 11.27 13.46 25.93
C PRO A 50 10.82 11.99 25.97
N ASP A 51 9.54 11.73 26.26
CA ASP A 51 8.95 10.41 26.32
C ASP A 51 7.75 10.32 25.36
N ALA A 52 7.88 9.51 24.31
CA ALA A 52 6.83 9.34 23.30
C ALA A 52 5.67 8.44 23.75
N ASP A 53 5.87 7.64 24.81
CA ASP A 53 4.86 6.73 25.35
C ASP A 53 3.99 7.41 26.41
N PHE A 54 4.54 8.42 27.10
CA PHE A 54 3.87 9.16 28.16
C PHE A 54 4.01 10.67 27.94
N CYS A 55 3.08 11.23 27.18
CA CYS A 55 2.99 12.68 26.98
C CYS A 55 1.55 13.15 26.89
N HIS A 56 1.26 14.37 27.34
CA HIS A 56 -0.04 15.00 27.17
C HIS A 56 -0.03 16.03 26.01
N PRO A 57 -1.20 16.42 25.45
CA PRO A 57 -1.24 17.32 24.29
C PRO A 57 -0.52 18.66 24.50
N GLY A 58 -0.54 19.20 25.73
CA GLY A 58 0.17 20.42 26.09
C GLY A 58 1.69 20.33 25.96
N GLU A 59 2.31 19.16 26.15
CA GLU A 59 3.76 18.99 25.93
C GLU A 59 4.12 19.04 24.45
N LEU A 60 3.28 18.47 23.59
CA LEU A 60 3.43 18.58 22.14
C LEU A 60 3.30 20.05 21.70
N LEU A 61 2.29 20.76 22.20
CA LEU A 61 2.06 22.18 21.88
C LEU A 61 3.26 23.06 22.24
N ASN A 62 3.91 22.78 23.38
CA ASN A 62 5.05 23.55 23.89
C ASN A 62 6.41 22.99 23.43
N SER A 63 6.42 22.06 22.47
CA SER A 63 7.65 21.47 21.95
C SER A 63 8.53 22.52 21.28
N ALA A 64 9.78 22.63 21.70
CA ALA A 64 10.77 23.51 21.06
C ALA A 64 11.11 23.12 19.62
N ALA A 65 10.72 21.92 19.18
CA ALA A 65 10.89 21.45 17.81
C ALA A 65 9.79 21.96 16.85
N LEU A 66 8.76 22.62 17.38
CA LEU A 66 7.63 23.13 16.61
C LEU A 66 7.64 24.67 16.61
N PHE A 67 7.04 25.24 15.56
CA PHE A 67 6.73 26.66 15.49
C PHE A 67 5.26 26.81 15.07
N GLU A 68 4.64 27.90 15.51
CA GLU A 68 3.26 28.19 15.14
C GLU A 68 3.19 28.59 13.66
N VAL A 69 2.32 27.90 12.91
CA VAL A 69 1.98 28.29 11.54
C VAL A 69 0.75 29.19 11.61
N PRO A 70 0.86 30.50 11.30
CA PRO A 70 -0.29 31.38 11.37
C PRO A 70 -1.28 31.09 10.23
N ASN A 71 -2.53 31.50 10.41
CA ASN A 71 -3.58 31.48 9.38
C ASN A 71 -3.90 30.08 8.80
N VAL A 72 -3.87 29.05 9.65
CA VAL A 72 -4.22 27.66 9.26
C VAL A 72 -5.73 27.39 9.15
N LEU A 73 -6.57 28.33 9.61
CA LEU A 73 -8.02 28.22 9.54
C LEU A 73 -8.54 28.95 8.30
N ARG A 74 -9.52 28.34 7.64
CA ARG A 74 -10.30 28.93 6.55
C ARG A 74 -11.78 28.72 6.83
N ASP A 75 -12.54 29.79 6.75
CA ASP A 75 -14.00 29.70 6.81
C ASP A 75 -14.56 29.13 5.51
N LEU A 76 -15.54 28.25 5.65
CA LEU A 76 -16.34 27.76 4.54
C LEU A 76 -17.50 28.73 4.31
N ASN A 77 -17.81 29.04 3.05
CA ASN A 77 -19.05 29.73 2.73
C ASN A 77 -20.26 28.76 2.84
N ALA A 78 -21.49 29.28 2.81
CA ALA A 78 -22.70 28.48 3.01
C ALA A 78 -22.90 27.37 1.96
N GLU A 79 -22.45 27.60 0.71
CA GLU A 79 -22.51 26.60 -0.36
C GLU A 79 -21.49 25.48 -0.13
N GLU A 80 -20.25 25.84 0.25
CA GLU A 80 -19.23 24.87 0.62
C GLU A 80 -19.67 24.04 1.84
N GLU A 81 -20.23 24.68 2.86
CA GLU A 81 -20.70 23.99 4.07
C GLU A 81 -21.84 23.00 3.75
N ALA A 82 -22.81 23.40 2.94
CA ALA A 82 -23.88 22.51 2.48
C ALA A 82 -23.30 21.31 1.70
N GLY A 83 -22.38 21.57 0.76
CA GLY A 83 -21.70 20.51 0.02
C GLY A 83 -20.88 19.56 0.90
N TRP A 84 -20.24 20.04 1.96
CA TRP A 84 -19.52 19.20 2.92
C TRP A 84 -20.45 18.31 3.75
N ARG A 85 -21.64 18.80 4.12
CA ARG A 85 -22.63 18.02 4.89
C ARG A 85 -23.28 16.90 4.08
N GLU A 86 -23.46 17.11 2.78
CA GLU A 86 -24.03 16.13 1.86
C GLU A 86 -23.03 15.07 1.40
N ASN A 87 -21.72 15.34 1.54
CA ASN A 87 -20.67 14.40 1.19
C ASN A 87 -20.57 13.26 2.19
N VAL A 88 -20.54 12.02 1.67
CA VAL A 88 -20.27 10.83 2.48
C VAL A 88 -18.88 10.94 3.10
N ASP A 89 -18.79 10.76 4.42
CA ASP A 89 -17.51 10.68 5.11
C ASP A 89 -16.85 9.31 4.84
N HIS A 90 -16.06 9.22 3.78
CA HIS A 90 -15.31 8.00 3.44
C HIS A 90 -14.31 7.59 4.53
N VAL A 91 -13.85 8.53 5.37
CA VAL A 91 -13.00 8.22 6.52
C VAL A 91 -13.83 7.44 7.54
N GLN A 92 -15.09 7.85 7.76
CA GLN A 92 -16.03 7.10 8.58
C GLN A 92 -16.27 5.68 8.04
N VAL A 93 -16.52 5.54 6.74
CA VAL A 93 -16.76 4.22 6.12
C VAL A 93 -15.54 3.30 6.29
N MET A 94 -14.33 3.81 6.06
CA MET A 94 -13.09 3.06 6.28
C MET A 94 -12.93 2.67 7.76
N ARG A 95 -13.22 3.60 8.67
CA ARG A 95 -13.16 3.38 10.12
C ARG A 95 -14.12 2.28 10.57
N ASP A 96 -15.37 2.32 10.10
CA ASP A 96 -16.40 1.35 10.48
C ASP A 96 -16.09 -0.04 9.94
N SER A 97 -15.66 -0.13 8.68
CA SER A 97 -15.24 -1.38 8.05
C SER A 97 -14.03 -2.00 8.77
N THR A 98 -13.02 -1.19 9.09
CA THR A 98 -11.84 -1.65 9.85
C THR A 98 -12.22 -2.12 11.24
N ASN A 99 -13.06 -1.37 11.95
CA ASN A 99 -13.51 -1.74 13.29
C ASN A 99 -14.41 -2.97 13.29
N ALA A 100 -15.23 -3.18 12.25
CA ALA A 100 -16.03 -4.39 12.12
C ALA A 100 -15.16 -5.63 12.03
N LEU A 101 -14.11 -5.62 11.20
CA LEU A 101 -13.14 -6.71 11.12
C LEU A 101 -12.41 -6.92 12.46
N LEU A 102 -11.92 -5.84 13.09
CA LEU A 102 -11.19 -5.95 14.35
C LEU A 102 -12.06 -6.42 15.51
N ARG A 103 -13.38 -6.18 15.50
CA ARG A 103 -14.29 -6.73 16.51
C ARG A 103 -14.32 -8.26 16.42
N GLU A 104 -14.49 -8.81 15.22
CA GLU A 104 -14.48 -10.26 15.01
C GLU A 104 -13.13 -10.89 15.37
N ALA A 105 -12.02 -10.25 15.01
CA ALA A 105 -10.70 -10.73 15.38
C ALA A 105 -10.49 -10.74 16.90
N ARG A 106 -10.98 -9.72 17.60
CA ARG A 106 -10.86 -9.61 19.07
C ARG A 106 -11.69 -10.64 19.84
N MET A 107 -12.67 -11.26 19.20
CA MET A 107 -13.38 -12.42 19.78
C MET A 107 -12.50 -13.66 19.84
N LEU A 108 -11.53 -13.77 18.91
CA LEU A 108 -10.55 -14.86 18.90
C LEU A 108 -9.39 -14.61 19.87
N SER A 109 -8.93 -13.35 19.98
CA SER A 109 -7.91 -12.96 20.95
C SER A 109 -8.06 -11.50 21.37
N SER A 110 -8.13 -11.27 22.68
CA SER A 110 -8.22 -9.92 23.25
C SER A 110 -6.97 -9.06 23.02
N GLU A 111 -5.84 -9.67 22.65
CA GLU A 111 -4.56 -9.00 22.41
C GLU A 111 -4.46 -8.34 21.02
N ILE A 112 -5.39 -8.65 20.12
CA ILE A 112 -5.42 -8.06 18.78
C ILE A 112 -5.85 -6.59 18.88
N GLU A 113 -4.91 -5.69 18.57
CA GLU A 113 -5.15 -4.25 18.60
C GLU A 113 -5.26 -3.66 17.19
N SER A 114 -4.45 -4.13 16.24
CA SER A 114 -4.35 -3.60 14.88
C SER A 114 -4.58 -4.66 13.80
N LEU A 115 -4.67 -4.24 12.53
CA LEU A 115 -4.76 -5.17 11.40
C LEU A 115 -3.53 -6.07 11.29
N ASN A 116 -2.34 -5.55 11.63
CA ASN A 116 -1.10 -6.33 11.62
C ASN A 116 -1.10 -7.46 12.65
N ASP A 117 -1.84 -7.29 13.76
CA ASP A 117 -1.98 -8.34 14.76
C ASP A 117 -2.82 -9.52 14.27
N ILE A 118 -3.75 -9.27 13.33
CA ILE A 118 -4.50 -10.35 12.66
C ILE A 118 -3.55 -11.21 11.84
N ASP A 119 -2.64 -10.57 11.10
CA ASP A 119 -1.68 -11.29 10.25
C ASP A 119 -0.74 -12.15 11.09
N ALA A 120 -0.19 -11.59 12.18
CA ALA A 120 0.63 -12.35 13.12
C ALA A 120 -0.15 -13.49 13.78
N TYR A 121 -1.41 -13.26 14.17
CA TYR A 121 -2.25 -14.28 14.79
C TYR A 121 -2.51 -15.48 13.85
N LEU A 122 -2.78 -15.23 12.56
CA LEU A 122 -3.07 -16.26 11.55
C LEU A 122 -1.86 -17.10 11.14
N VAL A 123 -0.64 -16.60 11.36
CA VAL A 123 0.59 -17.40 11.21
C VAL A 123 0.54 -18.58 12.18
N ASP A 124 0.18 -18.33 13.43
CA ASP A 124 0.18 -19.32 14.52
C ASP A 124 -1.14 -20.10 14.66
N HIS A 125 -2.27 -19.54 14.21
CA HIS A 125 -3.62 -20.08 14.44
C HIS A 125 -4.35 -20.31 13.11
N GLN A 126 -4.07 -21.42 12.43
CA GLN A 126 -4.68 -21.74 11.15
C GLN A 126 -6.19 -21.94 11.23
N GLU A 127 -6.69 -22.47 12.35
CA GLU A 127 -8.10 -22.75 12.61
C GLU A 127 -8.98 -21.48 12.59
N ALA A 128 -8.37 -20.30 12.74
CA ALA A 128 -9.05 -19.02 12.71
C ALA A 128 -9.28 -18.47 11.28
N ASP A 129 -8.68 -19.06 10.25
CA ASP A 129 -8.69 -18.53 8.87
C ASP A 129 -10.11 -18.36 8.34
N ASP A 130 -10.96 -19.39 8.45
CA ASP A 130 -12.35 -19.34 7.97
C ASP A 130 -13.18 -18.25 8.64
N HIS A 131 -13.00 -18.03 9.95
CA HIS A 131 -13.68 -16.98 10.70
C HIS A 131 -13.24 -15.60 10.22
N LEU A 132 -11.93 -15.39 10.11
CA LEU A 132 -11.36 -14.12 9.70
C LEU A 132 -11.61 -13.80 8.22
N VAL A 133 -11.70 -14.81 7.34
CA VAL A 133 -12.13 -14.64 5.95
C VAL A 133 -13.58 -14.14 5.88
N LYS A 134 -14.48 -14.75 6.66
CA LYS A 134 -15.89 -14.31 6.73
C LYS A 134 -15.98 -12.88 7.25
N ALA A 135 -15.25 -12.58 8.33
CA ALA A 135 -15.18 -11.23 8.90
C ALA A 135 -14.61 -10.20 7.91
N LEU A 136 -13.55 -10.56 7.18
CA LEU A 136 -12.91 -9.68 6.19
C LEU A 136 -13.84 -9.33 5.04
N ARG A 137 -14.70 -10.27 4.61
CA ARG A 137 -15.72 -10.03 3.58
C ARG A 137 -16.90 -9.24 4.13
N ALA A 138 -17.45 -9.65 5.27
CA ALA A 138 -18.63 -9.03 5.88
C ALA A 138 -18.37 -7.57 6.30
N SER A 139 -17.12 -7.24 6.64
CA SER A 139 -16.73 -5.87 7.02
C SER A 139 -16.66 -4.89 5.84
N ARG A 140 -16.82 -5.36 4.59
CA ARG A 140 -16.60 -4.58 3.35
C ARG A 140 -15.17 -4.04 3.17
N TYR A 141 -14.21 -4.45 4.01
CA TYR A 141 -12.83 -3.95 3.92
C TYR A 141 -12.20 -4.16 2.53
N LEU A 142 -12.50 -5.30 1.89
CA LEU A 142 -12.02 -5.64 0.54
C LEU A 142 -12.64 -4.77 -0.58
N GLU A 143 -13.66 -3.97 -0.27
CA GLU A 143 -14.46 -3.24 -1.25
C GLU A 143 -14.35 -1.72 -1.11
N LEU A 144 -13.70 -1.21 -0.06
CA LEU A 144 -13.55 0.23 0.19
C LEU A 144 -12.93 1.01 -0.97
N TRP A 145 -12.12 0.33 -1.80
CA TRP A 145 -11.51 0.93 -2.99
C TRP A 145 -12.56 1.35 -4.03
N LYS A 146 -13.73 0.70 -4.08
CA LYS A 146 -14.80 1.02 -5.03
C LYS A 146 -15.31 2.43 -4.80
N ASP A 147 -15.60 2.76 -3.54
CA ASP A 147 -16.10 4.08 -3.14
C ASP A 147 -15.09 5.19 -3.51
N GLU A 148 -13.78 4.96 -3.32
CA GLU A 148 -12.72 5.90 -3.72
C GLU A 148 -12.57 6.01 -5.23
N PHE A 149 -12.71 4.89 -5.96
CA PHE A 149 -12.65 4.86 -7.41
C PHE A 149 -13.81 5.64 -8.04
N GLU A 150 -15.04 5.42 -7.58
CA GLU A 150 -16.23 6.10 -8.09
C GLU A 150 -16.15 7.60 -7.89
N ARG A 151 -15.78 8.05 -6.69
CA ARG A 151 -15.63 9.47 -6.37
C ARG A 151 -14.54 10.15 -7.20
N ASN A 152 -13.43 9.45 -7.43
CA ASN A 152 -12.25 10.00 -8.08
C ASN A 152 -12.01 9.41 -9.46
N ALA A 153 -13.07 9.00 -10.18
CA ALA A 153 -12.96 8.29 -11.45
C ALA A 153 -12.12 9.05 -12.50
N TRP A 154 -12.13 10.39 -12.43
CA TRP A 154 -11.33 11.26 -13.29
C TRP A 154 -9.82 11.05 -13.19
N GLN A 155 -9.34 10.51 -12.06
CA GLN A 155 -7.91 10.29 -11.82
C GLN A 155 -7.36 9.05 -12.54
N TYR A 156 -8.22 8.16 -13.03
CA TYR A 156 -7.81 6.84 -13.55
C TYR A 156 -7.71 6.77 -15.08
N HIS A 157 -8.26 7.76 -15.79
CA HIS A 157 -8.25 7.82 -17.24
C HIS A 157 -8.03 9.25 -17.74
N VAL A 158 -7.06 9.46 -18.64
CA VAL A 158 -6.71 10.80 -19.14
C VAL A 158 -7.90 11.53 -19.77
N ALA A 159 -8.78 10.82 -20.49
CA ALA A 159 -9.98 11.41 -21.09
C ALA A 159 -10.94 11.97 -20.03
N PHE A 160 -11.10 11.27 -18.89
CA PHE A 160 -11.92 11.76 -17.78
C PHE A 160 -11.23 12.92 -17.06
N MET A 161 -9.91 12.88 -16.91
CA MET A 161 -9.14 14.00 -16.35
C MET A 161 -9.26 15.28 -17.20
N GLU A 162 -9.24 15.13 -18.53
CA GLU A 162 -9.45 16.23 -19.47
C GLU A 162 -10.85 16.84 -19.31
N GLY A 163 -11.89 16.00 -19.25
CA GLY A 163 -13.29 16.42 -19.08
C GLY A 163 -13.70 16.82 -17.65
N TYR A 164 -12.85 16.58 -16.64
CA TYR A 164 -13.17 16.88 -15.26
C TYR A 164 -13.24 18.39 -15.00
N LYS A 165 -14.36 18.82 -14.40
CA LYS A 165 -14.69 20.21 -14.08
C LYS A 165 -13.90 20.71 -12.87
N SER A 166 -12.60 20.92 -13.07
CA SER A 166 -11.68 21.59 -12.15
C SER A 166 -10.65 22.41 -12.94
N SER A 167 -9.97 23.33 -12.27
CA SER A 167 -8.97 24.19 -12.90
C SER A 167 -7.78 23.38 -13.44
N ALA A 168 -7.08 23.92 -14.43
CA ALA A 168 -5.89 23.28 -14.99
C ALA A 168 -4.79 23.15 -13.93
N GLU A 169 -4.63 24.17 -13.08
CA GLU A 169 -3.65 24.23 -11.99
C GLU A 169 -3.94 23.16 -10.94
N HIS A 170 -5.21 22.91 -10.62
CA HIS A 170 -5.59 21.84 -9.69
C HIS A 170 -5.20 20.46 -10.24
N LYS A 171 -5.51 20.20 -11.51
CA LYS A 171 -5.15 18.94 -12.19
C LYS A 171 -3.64 18.77 -12.30
N GLN A 172 -2.93 19.84 -12.66
CA GLN A 172 -1.46 19.85 -12.71
C GLN A 172 -0.85 19.52 -11.35
N ARG A 173 -1.27 20.23 -10.29
CA ARG A 173 -0.79 19.98 -8.92
C ARG A 173 -1.00 18.54 -8.50
N TYR A 174 -2.19 18.00 -8.72
CA TYR A 174 -2.48 16.59 -8.45
C TYR A 174 -1.51 15.64 -9.18
N CYS A 175 -1.28 15.86 -10.48
CA CYS A 175 -0.40 15.01 -11.27
C CYS A 175 1.05 15.10 -10.78
N GLU A 176 1.56 16.30 -10.55
CA GLU A 176 2.92 16.54 -10.07
C GLU A 176 3.15 15.96 -8.68
N GLU A 177 2.22 16.14 -7.74
CA GLU A 177 2.28 15.57 -6.39
C GLU A 177 2.25 14.04 -6.43
N LEU A 178 1.40 13.45 -7.28
CA LEU A 178 1.33 12.00 -7.43
C LEU A 178 2.67 11.44 -7.94
N LEU A 179 3.24 12.01 -9.00
CA LEU A 179 4.52 11.57 -9.56
C LEU A 179 5.70 11.85 -8.63
N ALA A 180 5.68 12.95 -7.88
CA ALA A 180 6.67 13.23 -6.85
C ALA A 180 6.60 12.20 -5.72
N SER A 181 5.39 11.79 -5.30
CA SER A 181 5.23 10.78 -4.26
C SER A 181 5.81 9.42 -4.67
N GLU A 182 5.74 9.06 -5.95
CA GLU A 182 6.32 7.83 -6.49
C GLU A 182 7.86 7.83 -6.40
N LYS A 183 8.49 9.01 -6.48
CA LYS A 183 9.95 9.15 -6.36
C LYS A 183 10.44 9.11 -4.91
N LEU A 184 9.58 9.45 -3.95
CA LEU A 184 9.96 9.61 -2.54
C LEU A 184 10.01 8.30 -1.74
N GLY A 185 9.49 7.20 -2.29
CA GLY A 185 9.57 5.91 -1.63
C GLY A 185 8.80 4.82 -2.35
N GLN A 186 9.03 3.59 -1.91
CA GLN A 186 8.39 2.41 -2.50
C GLN A 186 6.86 2.47 -2.36
N ASN A 187 6.17 2.16 -3.45
CA ASN A 187 4.72 2.10 -3.51
C ASN A 187 4.20 1.10 -2.45
N ARG A 188 3.44 1.61 -1.48
CA ARG A 188 2.93 0.81 -0.35
C ARG A 188 2.08 -0.39 -0.79
N PHE A 189 1.39 -0.30 -1.92
CA PHE A 189 0.54 -1.40 -2.38
C PHE A 189 1.39 -2.55 -2.90
N VAL A 190 2.50 -2.22 -3.58
CA VAL A 190 3.53 -3.18 -4.00
C VAL A 190 4.18 -3.84 -2.78
N LEU A 191 4.58 -3.04 -1.79
CA LEU A 191 5.17 -3.57 -0.55
C LEU A 191 4.24 -4.52 0.20
N ASN A 192 2.97 -4.13 0.36
CA ASN A 192 1.99 -4.97 1.03
C ASN A 192 1.71 -6.24 0.22
N HIS A 193 1.60 -6.13 -1.12
CA HIS A 193 1.47 -7.29 -2.00
C HIS A 193 2.62 -8.29 -1.78
N ALA A 194 3.87 -7.83 -1.90
CA ALA A 194 5.05 -8.66 -1.70
C ALA A 194 5.10 -9.28 -0.29
N GLY A 195 4.72 -8.52 0.74
CA GLY A 195 4.59 -9.02 2.11
C GLY A 195 3.57 -10.16 2.23
N TYR A 196 2.37 -10.00 1.64
CA TYR A 196 1.35 -11.03 1.66
C TYR A 196 1.70 -12.25 0.77
N VAL A 197 2.38 -12.05 -0.37
CA VAL A 197 2.93 -13.16 -1.18
C VAL A 197 3.91 -13.98 -0.36
N THR A 198 4.82 -13.31 0.36
CA THR A 198 5.82 -13.95 1.20
C THR A 198 5.18 -14.75 2.34
N VAL A 199 4.30 -14.12 3.13
CA VAL A 199 3.68 -14.81 4.27
C VAL A 199 2.75 -15.94 3.84
N ASN A 200 2.02 -15.79 2.72
CA ASN A 200 1.15 -16.86 2.22
C ASN A 200 1.92 -18.03 1.64
N ALA A 201 3.14 -17.81 1.13
CA ALA A 201 4.01 -18.90 0.69
C ALA A 201 4.51 -19.75 1.88
N LEU A 202 4.76 -19.12 3.03
CA LEU A 202 5.24 -19.79 4.25
C LEU A 202 4.09 -20.38 5.09
N HIS A 203 2.96 -19.67 5.14
CA HIS A 203 1.78 -20.00 5.91
C HIS A 203 0.54 -19.84 5.02
N PRO A 204 0.21 -20.83 4.17
CA PRO A 204 -0.92 -20.72 3.25
C PRO A 204 -2.24 -20.51 3.99
N ARG A 205 -2.91 -19.38 3.72
CA ARG A 205 -4.23 -19.01 4.29
C ARG A 205 -5.09 -18.38 3.22
N GLN A 206 -6.39 -18.66 3.24
CA GLN A 206 -7.33 -17.98 2.36
C GLN A 206 -7.41 -16.49 2.67
N TYR A 207 -7.26 -16.09 3.94
CA TYR A 207 -7.20 -14.67 4.32
C TYR A 207 -6.05 -13.94 3.61
N PHE A 208 -4.83 -14.49 3.63
CA PHE A 208 -3.69 -13.89 2.94
C PHE A 208 -3.86 -13.89 1.43
N ALA A 209 -4.42 -14.96 0.84
CA ALA A 209 -4.75 -14.98 -0.59
C ALA A 209 -5.72 -13.86 -1.00
N LEU A 210 -6.70 -13.51 -0.15
CA LEU A 210 -7.60 -12.38 -0.40
C LEU A 210 -6.87 -11.03 -0.29
N LYS A 211 -5.93 -10.89 0.64
CA LYS A 211 -5.08 -9.70 0.76
C LYS A 211 -4.17 -9.53 -0.45
N ILE A 212 -3.56 -10.61 -0.96
CA ILE A 212 -2.79 -10.59 -2.22
C ILE A 212 -3.64 -10.00 -3.34
N LYS A 213 -4.83 -10.56 -3.59
CA LYS A 213 -5.75 -10.08 -4.63
C LYS A 213 -6.14 -8.61 -4.45
N LEU A 214 -6.40 -8.19 -3.21
CA LEU A 214 -6.69 -6.79 -2.92
C LEU A 214 -5.52 -5.87 -3.28
N TYR A 215 -4.30 -6.20 -2.82
CA TYR A 215 -3.14 -5.34 -3.07
C TYR A 215 -2.65 -5.38 -4.51
N GLU A 216 -2.86 -6.49 -5.22
CA GLU A 216 -2.69 -6.55 -6.67
C GLU A 216 -3.61 -5.54 -7.37
N LEU A 217 -4.90 -5.57 -7.05
CA LEU A 217 -5.88 -4.61 -7.59
C LEU A 217 -5.53 -3.16 -7.25
N LEU A 218 -5.20 -2.87 -5.98
CA LEU A 218 -4.81 -1.52 -5.56
C LEU A 218 -3.54 -1.02 -6.29
N THR A 219 -2.60 -1.93 -6.58
CA THR A 219 -1.40 -1.61 -7.36
C THR A 219 -1.77 -1.29 -8.81
N GLN A 220 -2.66 -2.08 -9.44
CA GLN A 220 -3.17 -1.80 -10.79
C GLN A 220 -3.89 -0.45 -10.87
N LEU A 221 -4.72 -0.14 -9.87
CA LEU A 221 -5.45 1.13 -9.78
C LEU A 221 -4.49 2.31 -9.61
N HIS A 222 -3.46 2.19 -8.78
CA HIS A 222 -2.43 3.21 -8.63
C HIS A 222 -1.64 3.44 -9.91
N ASP A 223 -1.19 2.37 -10.56
CA ASP A 223 -0.48 2.42 -11.83
C ASP A 223 -1.32 3.06 -12.96
N ARG A 224 -2.64 2.83 -12.99
CA ARG A 224 -3.56 3.59 -13.87
C ARG A 224 -3.55 5.09 -13.59
N ARG A 225 -3.53 5.50 -12.32
CA ARG A 225 -3.45 6.93 -11.94
C ARG A 225 -2.13 7.54 -12.38
N ILE A 226 -1.02 6.82 -12.20
CA ILE A 226 0.30 7.26 -12.67
C ILE A 226 0.28 7.46 -14.18
N ARG A 227 -0.19 6.48 -14.96
CA ARG A 227 -0.31 6.62 -16.42
C ARG A 227 -1.18 7.81 -16.82
N ALA A 228 -2.36 7.96 -16.23
CA ALA A 228 -3.27 9.05 -16.54
C ALA A 228 -2.63 10.42 -16.26
N ALA A 229 -1.96 10.56 -15.11
CA ALA A 229 -1.25 11.78 -14.73
C ALA A 229 -0.07 12.09 -15.66
N THR A 230 0.78 11.10 -15.95
CA THR A 230 1.91 11.23 -16.89
C THR A 230 1.43 11.66 -18.26
N THR A 231 0.48 10.94 -18.85
CA THR A 231 -0.06 11.27 -20.19
C THR A 231 -0.71 12.65 -20.20
N TRP A 232 -1.42 13.04 -19.13
CA TRP A 232 -2.00 14.37 -19.04
C TRP A 232 -0.91 15.46 -19.04
N LEU A 233 0.14 15.32 -18.23
CA LEU A 233 1.26 16.27 -18.20
C LEU A 233 2.01 16.35 -19.53
N GLU A 234 2.24 15.21 -20.19
CA GLU A 234 2.85 15.15 -21.52
C GLU A 234 2.01 15.89 -22.57
N ARG A 235 0.69 15.67 -22.59
CA ARG A 235 -0.23 16.38 -23.50
C ARG A 235 -0.28 17.89 -23.24
N LYS A 236 0.03 18.33 -22.02
CA LYS A 236 0.15 19.76 -21.68
C LYS A 236 1.55 20.32 -21.94
N GLY A 237 2.49 19.52 -22.42
CA GLY A 237 3.88 19.94 -22.63
C GLY A 237 4.64 20.21 -21.33
N LEU A 238 4.12 19.72 -20.20
CA LEU A 238 4.69 19.92 -18.86
C LEU A 238 5.66 18.80 -18.46
N LEU A 239 5.61 17.67 -19.17
CA LEU A 239 6.50 16.54 -18.97
C LEU A 239 6.98 16.03 -20.34
N LYS A 240 8.27 15.73 -20.44
CA LYS A 240 8.82 15.07 -21.63
C LYS A 240 8.51 13.58 -21.57
N PRO A 241 8.05 12.95 -22.67
CA PRO A 241 7.87 11.51 -22.70
C PRO A 241 9.19 10.80 -22.41
N GLU A 242 9.19 9.96 -21.38
CA GLU A 242 10.30 9.06 -21.07
C GLU A 242 9.84 7.62 -21.29
N PRO A 243 10.47 6.87 -22.21
CA PRO A 243 10.15 5.46 -22.38
C PRO A 243 10.54 4.69 -21.11
N ARG A 244 9.63 3.86 -20.58
CA ARG A 244 9.95 2.93 -19.51
C ARG A 244 10.95 1.90 -20.05
N PRO A 245 12.19 1.83 -19.54
CA PRO A 245 13.16 0.87 -20.04
C PRO A 245 12.68 -0.55 -19.72
N LEU A 246 12.68 -1.43 -20.73
CA LEU A 246 12.43 -2.85 -20.52
C LEU A 246 13.71 -3.47 -19.96
N LEU A 247 13.62 -4.06 -18.78
CA LEU A 247 14.75 -4.73 -18.13
C LEU A 247 14.97 -6.08 -18.80
N ARG A 248 16.21 -6.41 -19.16
CA ARG A 248 16.51 -7.72 -19.72
C ARG A 248 16.40 -8.79 -18.61
N PRO A 249 15.76 -9.94 -18.84
CA PRO A 249 15.68 -11.00 -17.85
C PRO A 249 17.05 -11.39 -17.28
N HIS A 250 17.05 -11.70 -15.97
CA HIS A 250 18.21 -12.18 -15.22
C HIS A 250 19.38 -11.17 -15.06
N THR A 251 19.20 -9.89 -15.42
CA THR A 251 20.16 -8.84 -15.02
C THR A 251 19.95 -8.43 -13.55
N PRO A 252 20.94 -7.79 -12.91
CA PRO A 252 20.79 -7.29 -11.54
C PRO A 252 19.60 -6.36 -11.34
N GLU A 253 19.33 -5.48 -12.32
CA GLU A 253 18.21 -4.53 -12.29
C GLU A 253 16.87 -5.25 -12.43
N TRP A 254 16.81 -6.29 -13.27
CA TRP A 254 15.63 -7.14 -13.42
C TRP A 254 15.32 -7.88 -12.11
N PHE A 255 16.33 -8.43 -11.44
CA PHE A 255 16.14 -9.06 -10.12
C PHE A 255 15.74 -8.06 -9.04
N ALA A 256 16.32 -6.85 -9.06
CA ALA A 256 15.89 -5.78 -8.15
C ALA A 256 14.41 -5.47 -8.33
N SER A 257 13.97 -5.30 -9.58
CA SER A 257 12.56 -5.07 -9.92
C SER A 257 11.67 -6.26 -9.55
N LEU A 258 12.10 -7.50 -9.82
CA LEU A 258 11.32 -8.69 -9.50
C LEU A 258 11.16 -8.88 -8.00
N ARG A 259 12.21 -8.65 -7.20
CA ARG A 259 12.17 -8.77 -5.74
C ARG A 259 11.17 -7.81 -5.09
N GLU A 260 10.95 -6.64 -5.69
CA GLU A 260 9.94 -5.69 -5.21
C GLU A 260 8.51 -6.20 -5.43
N TRP A 261 8.27 -6.97 -6.50
CA TRP A 261 6.94 -7.44 -6.87
C TRP A 261 6.63 -8.87 -6.39
N ASP A 262 7.51 -9.80 -6.72
CA ASP A 262 7.43 -11.22 -6.42
C ASP A 262 8.78 -11.74 -5.89
N PRO A 263 9.06 -11.53 -4.58
CA PRO A 263 10.30 -11.96 -3.95
C PRO A 263 10.48 -13.48 -3.95
N LYS A 264 9.38 -14.25 -3.99
CA LYS A 264 9.43 -15.71 -4.07
C LYS A 264 9.97 -16.13 -5.42
N GLN A 265 9.40 -15.61 -6.51
CA GLN A 265 9.86 -15.93 -7.86
C GLN A 265 11.31 -15.51 -8.05
N ALA A 266 11.72 -14.35 -7.53
CA ALA A 266 13.12 -13.92 -7.58
C ALA A 266 14.04 -14.94 -6.89
N ALA A 267 13.74 -15.35 -5.66
CA ALA A 267 14.55 -16.32 -4.91
C ALA A 267 14.61 -17.69 -5.60
N MET A 268 13.49 -18.17 -6.13
CA MET A 268 13.43 -19.43 -6.90
C MET A 268 14.30 -19.34 -8.16
N THR A 269 14.24 -18.23 -8.88
CA THR A 269 15.02 -18.01 -10.11
C THR A 269 16.52 -17.90 -9.82
N GLU A 270 16.91 -17.18 -8.75
CA GLU A 270 18.31 -17.10 -8.30
C GLU A 270 18.86 -18.48 -7.89
N ALA A 271 18.04 -19.31 -7.25
CA ALA A 271 18.41 -20.67 -6.90
C ALA A 271 18.58 -21.56 -8.14
N ALA A 272 17.65 -21.47 -9.10
CA ALA A 272 17.72 -22.18 -10.39
C ALA A 272 19.00 -21.85 -11.16
N ILE A 273 19.31 -20.56 -11.33
CA ILE A 273 20.54 -20.08 -11.98
C ILE A 273 21.79 -20.65 -11.28
N ARG A 274 21.79 -20.67 -9.95
CA ARG A 274 22.92 -21.19 -9.17
C ARG A 274 23.13 -22.70 -9.37
N VAL A 275 22.04 -23.45 -9.43
CA VAL A 275 22.08 -24.91 -9.67
C VAL A 275 22.52 -25.21 -11.10
N ALA A 276 22.02 -24.48 -12.08
CA ALA A 276 22.38 -24.64 -13.49
C ALA A 276 23.79 -24.11 -13.81
N GLY A 277 24.30 -23.16 -13.03
CA GLY A 277 25.55 -22.46 -13.32
C GLY A 277 25.47 -21.52 -14.54
N SER A 278 24.25 -21.19 -14.99
CA SER A 278 23.96 -20.44 -16.21
C SER A 278 22.84 -19.42 -15.99
N LEU A 279 22.95 -18.26 -16.63
CA LEU A 279 21.85 -17.29 -16.70
C LEU A 279 20.83 -17.67 -17.78
N ASP A 280 21.17 -18.57 -18.71
CA ASP A 280 20.37 -18.96 -19.87
C ASP A 280 19.38 -20.08 -19.56
N VAL A 281 18.73 -20.01 -18.40
CA VAL A 281 17.72 -20.96 -17.95
C VAL A 281 16.34 -20.33 -17.85
N CYS A 282 15.29 -21.16 -17.83
CA CYS A 282 13.93 -20.66 -17.68
C CYS A 282 13.71 -20.10 -16.28
N THR A 283 13.11 -18.91 -16.20
CA THR A 283 12.70 -18.26 -14.94
C THR A 283 11.79 -19.15 -14.10
N VAL A 284 10.96 -19.99 -14.72
CA VAL A 284 9.93 -20.79 -14.03
C VAL A 284 10.44 -22.19 -13.65
N CYS A 285 11.02 -22.92 -14.61
CA CYS A 285 11.38 -24.33 -14.43
C CYS A 285 12.88 -24.63 -14.50
N ALA A 286 13.73 -23.63 -14.73
CA ALA A 286 15.17 -23.77 -14.92
C ALA A 286 15.63 -24.54 -16.17
N ASP A 287 14.72 -24.83 -17.11
CA ASP A 287 15.01 -25.62 -18.32
C ASP A 287 15.60 -24.77 -19.47
N GLU A 288 16.12 -25.47 -20.49
CA GLU A 288 16.74 -24.94 -21.72
C GLU A 288 16.20 -25.67 -22.97
N PRO A 289 16.19 -25.05 -24.18
CA PRO A 289 16.63 -23.70 -24.49
C PRO A 289 15.60 -22.65 -24.07
N VAL A 290 16.02 -21.38 -24.04
CA VAL A 290 15.17 -20.27 -23.60
C VAL A 290 15.22 -19.07 -24.52
N CYS A 291 14.14 -18.29 -24.49
CA CYS A 291 14.03 -16.99 -25.12
C CYS A 291 13.63 -15.92 -24.10
N ASP A 292 14.04 -14.68 -24.36
CA ASP A 292 13.57 -13.51 -23.61
C ASP A 292 12.24 -13.03 -24.21
N TYR A 293 11.25 -12.78 -23.35
CA TYR A 293 9.92 -12.33 -23.73
C TYR A 293 9.53 -11.04 -23.00
N VAL A 294 8.69 -10.25 -23.66
CA VAL A 294 8.04 -9.05 -23.14
C VAL A 294 6.56 -9.34 -22.94
N LEU A 295 6.06 -9.07 -21.74
CA LEU A 295 4.64 -9.12 -21.40
C LEU A 295 3.92 -7.99 -22.15
N LEU A 296 2.88 -8.33 -22.92
CA LEU A 296 2.04 -7.32 -23.57
C LEU A 296 1.19 -6.56 -22.55
N SER A 297 0.80 -7.24 -21.47
CA SER A 297 0.21 -6.65 -20.27
C SER A 297 1.26 -6.58 -19.17
N VAL A 298 2.07 -5.53 -19.20
CA VAL A 298 3.13 -5.30 -18.20
C VAL A 298 2.49 -5.24 -16.81
N PRO A 299 3.00 -5.99 -15.81
CA PRO A 299 2.48 -5.93 -14.46
C PRO A 299 2.63 -4.51 -13.91
N PRO A 300 1.76 -4.10 -12.98
CA PRO A 300 1.76 -2.73 -12.51
C PRO A 300 3.04 -2.39 -11.72
N ALA A 301 3.73 -3.41 -11.19
CA ALA A 301 5.07 -3.36 -10.66
C ALA A 301 5.86 -4.64 -11.02
N GLY A 302 7.17 -4.62 -10.84
CA GLY A 302 8.06 -5.69 -11.30
C GLY A 302 8.45 -5.57 -12.77
N PRO A 303 9.30 -6.49 -13.27
CA PRO A 303 9.77 -6.42 -14.64
C PRO A 303 8.67 -6.82 -15.62
N GLY A 304 8.59 -6.10 -16.75
CA GLY A 304 7.69 -6.43 -17.85
C GLY A 304 8.18 -7.55 -18.76
N THR A 305 9.12 -8.35 -18.29
CA THR A 305 9.89 -9.30 -19.12
C THR A 305 10.21 -10.55 -18.34
N CYS A 306 10.35 -11.67 -19.04
CA CYS A 306 10.73 -12.95 -18.46
C CYS A 306 11.55 -13.78 -19.45
N ARG A 307 12.30 -14.76 -18.96
CA ARG A 307 13.05 -15.73 -19.77
C ARG A 307 12.39 -17.09 -19.64
N LEU A 308 11.87 -17.63 -20.73
CA LEU A 308 11.08 -18.86 -20.69
C LEU A 308 11.62 -19.91 -21.68
N CYS A 309 11.53 -21.18 -21.31
CA CYS A 309 11.58 -22.28 -22.28
C CYS A 309 10.25 -22.37 -23.03
N ASP A 310 10.24 -23.11 -24.14
CA ASP A 310 9.07 -23.24 -25.02
C ASP A 310 7.83 -23.75 -24.27
N ASP A 311 7.98 -24.75 -23.39
CA ASP A 311 6.87 -25.29 -22.61
C ASP A 311 6.26 -24.26 -21.66
N CYS A 312 7.10 -23.54 -20.91
CA CYS A 312 6.63 -22.50 -20.00
C CYS A 312 6.01 -21.33 -20.76
N PHE A 313 6.55 -20.97 -21.93
CA PHE A 313 5.96 -19.97 -22.81
C PHE A 313 4.57 -20.40 -23.29
N HIS A 314 4.42 -21.63 -23.78
CA HIS A 314 3.13 -22.14 -24.25
C HIS A 314 2.07 -22.18 -23.15
N ILE A 315 2.45 -22.58 -21.94
CA ILE A 315 1.52 -22.62 -20.79
C ILE A 315 1.12 -21.20 -20.38
N ARG A 316 2.08 -20.29 -20.22
CA ARG A 316 1.80 -18.95 -19.69
C ARG A 316 1.16 -18.01 -20.69
N SER A 317 1.49 -18.13 -21.99
CA SER A 317 0.98 -17.23 -23.03
C SER A 317 -0.54 -17.28 -23.22
N ILE A 318 -1.21 -18.29 -22.68
CA ILE A 318 -2.68 -18.41 -22.62
C ILE A 318 -3.26 -17.28 -21.75
N ASP A 319 -2.70 -17.07 -20.56
CA ASP A 319 -3.20 -16.12 -19.58
C ASP A 319 -2.40 -14.80 -19.58
N GLU A 320 -1.15 -14.85 -20.04
CA GLU A 320 -0.20 -13.74 -20.06
C GLU A 320 0.34 -13.54 -21.49
N PRO A 321 -0.37 -12.80 -22.36
CA PRO A 321 0.08 -12.59 -23.73
C PRO A 321 1.48 -11.96 -23.78
N MET A 322 2.37 -12.57 -24.57
CA MET A 322 3.78 -12.23 -24.66
C MET A 322 4.24 -12.10 -26.11
N ARG A 323 5.31 -11.33 -26.32
CA ARG A 323 6.09 -11.30 -27.57
C ARG A 323 7.57 -11.49 -27.26
N THR A 324 8.37 -11.85 -28.25
CA THR A 324 9.83 -11.89 -28.10
C THR A 324 10.38 -10.51 -27.76
N PHE A 325 11.36 -10.48 -26.84
CA PHE A 325 12.06 -9.27 -26.40
C PHE A 325 12.98 -8.71 -27.48
#